data_AF-A0AAW4W4U1-F1
#
_entry.id   AF-A0AAW4W4U1-F1
#
_cell.length_a   1.000
_cell.length_b   1.000
_cell.length_c   1.000
_cell.angle_alpha   90.00
_cell.angle_beta   90.00
_cell.angle_gamma   90.00
#
_symmetry.space_group_name_H-M   'P 1'
#
loop_
_entity.id
_entity.type
_entity.pdbx_description
1 polymer ?
#
loop_
_entity_poly.entity_id
_entity_poly.type
_entity_poly.pdbx_seq_one_letter_code
_entity_poly.pdbx_strand_id
1 'polypeptide(L)'
;MIPTKKTYQFNAKYQTDDLDFAVGVSLFDQNDNMVFSAWNLNECPEDAVIGRDLFDEKDFIKAVKLGMELAKQGYDDVKYVDSTGLYGPKI
;
A
#
# COMPACT_ATOMS: atom_id res chain seq x y z
N MET A 1 -18.88 -24.36 -13.25
CA MET A 1 -18.33 -23.00 -13.46
C MET A 1 -17.19 -22.81 -12.50
N ILE A 2 -15.99 -22.54 -12.98
CA ILE A 2 -14.88 -22.11 -12.13
C ILE A 2 -15.24 -20.68 -11.71
N PRO A 3 -15.32 -20.35 -10.40
CA PRO A 3 -15.57 -18.98 -9.98
C PRO A 3 -14.47 -18.10 -10.56
N THR A 4 -14.84 -17.08 -11.32
CA THR A 4 -13.89 -16.11 -11.83
C THR A 4 -13.32 -15.36 -10.63
N LYS A 5 -12.05 -15.60 -10.29
CA LYS A 5 -11.36 -15.00 -9.15
C LYS A 5 -11.50 -13.48 -9.23
N LYS A 6 -12.24 -12.87 -8.30
CA LYS A 6 -12.49 -11.43 -8.29
C LYS A 6 -11.34 -10.76 -7.54
N THR A 7 -10.60 -9.88 -8.22
CA THR A 7 -9.42 -9.21 -7.66
C THR A 7 -9.73 -7.75 -7.39
N TYR A 8 -9.40 -7.27 -6.19
CA TYR A 8 -9.45 -5.85 -5.87
C TYR A 8 -8.13 -5.18 -6.28
N GLN A 9 -8.22 -4.01 -6.91
CA GLN A 9 -7.05 -3.31 -7.44
C GLN A 9 -6.88 -1.96 -6.74
N PHE A 10 -5.72 -1.77 -6.14
CA PHE A 10 -5.25 -0.49 -5.62
C PHE A 10 -4.37 0.23 -6.64
N ASN A 11 -4.36 1.56 -6.57
CA ASN A 11 -3.39 2.37 -7.31
C ASN A 11 -2.27 2.79 -6.33
N ALA A 12 -1.02 2.45 -6.65
CA ALA A 12 0.12 2.88 -5.86
C ALA A 12 0.70 4.18 -6.42
N LYS A 13 0.92 5.17 -5.55
CA LYS A 13 1.68 6.38 -5.85
C LYS A 13 2.94 6.38 -5.00
N TYR A 14 4.09 6.56 -5.65
CA TYR A 14 5.39 6.58 -5.00
C TYR A 14 5.89 8.02 -4.87
N GLN A 15 6.52 8.32 -3.74
CA GLN A 15 7.21 9.59 -3.48
C GLN A 15 8.68 9.26 -3.26
N THR A 16 9.56 9.92 -4.01
CA THR A 16 11.00 9.86 -3.82
C THR A 16 11.45 11.15 -3.12
N ASP A 17 12.44 11.05 -2.22
CA ASP A 17 13.16 12.24 -1.76
C ASP A 17 14.20 12.68 -2.80
N ASP A 18 14.74 13.89 -2.63
CA ASP A 18 15.77 14.47 -3.52
C ASP A 18 17.09 13.66 -3.55
N LEU A 19 17.19 12.61 -2.71
CA LEU A 19 18.36 11.76 -2.58
C LEU A 19 18.10 10.32 -3.08
N ASP A 20 16.90 10.00 -3.59
CA ASP A 20 16.46 8.65 -4.02
C ASP A 20 16.50 7.57 -2.90
N PHE A 21 16.70 7.92 -1.62
CA PHE A 21 16.89 6.93 -0.55
C PHE A 21 15.59 6.54 0.17
N ALA A 22 14.69 7.50 0.42
CA ALA A 22 13.40 7.22 1.04
C ALA A 22 12.30 7.18 -0.02
N VAL A 23 11.66 6.01 -0.15
CA VAL A 23 10.47 5.86 -0.98
C VAL A 23 9.24 5.74 -0.11
N GLY A 24 8.40 6.77 -0.17
CA GLY A 24 7.03 6.74 0.32
C GLY A 24 6.14 6.02 -0.67
N VAL A 25 5.23 5.18 -0.18
CA VAL A 25 4.17 4.56 -0.99
C VAL A 25 2.83 4.88 -0.36
N SER A 26 1.87 5.29 -1.20
CA SER A 26 0.48 5.45 -0.80
C SER A 26 -0.41 4.62 -1.73
N LEU A 27 -1.34 3.86 -1.16
CA LEU A 27 -2.34 3.08 -1.90
C LEU A 27 -3.69 3.79 -1.88
N PHE A 28 -4.29 3.87 -3.06
CA PHE A 28 -5.59 4.47 -3.29
C PHE A 28 -6.60 3.42 -3.74
N ASP A 29 -7.83 3.55 -3.23
CA ASP A 29 -8.97 2.75 -3.66
C ASP A 29 -9.47 3.18 -5.07
N GLN A 30 -10.54 2.55 -5.54
CA GLN A 30 -11.13 2.85 -6.84
C GLN A 30 -11.82 4.22 -6.93
N ASN A 31 -12.03 4.90 -5.80
CA ASN A 31 -12.63 6.22 -5.69
C ASN A 31 -11.56 7.31 -5.41
N ASP A 32 -10.26 6.98 -5.55
CA ASP A 32 -9.12 7.84 -5.23
C ASP A 32 -9.04 8.26 -3.74
N ASN A 33 -9.64 7.47 -2.84
CA ASN A 33 -9.40 7.63 -1.41
C ASN A 33 -8.10 6.92 -1.01
N MET A 34 -7.22 7.60 -0.29
CA MET A 34 -6.03 6.98 0.29
C MET A 34 -6.46 6.03 1.43
N VAL A 35 -6.10 4.76 1.29
CA VAL A 35 -6.43 3.72 2.29
C VAL A 35 -5.23 3.25 3.09
N PHE A 36 -4.03 3.52 2.58
CA PHE A 36 -2.78 3.10 3.17
C PHE A 36 -1.65 4.03 2.74
N SER A 37 -0.71 4.30 3.64
CA SER A 37 0.54 4.98 3.30
C SER A 37 1.66 4.48 4.21
N ALA A 38 2.86 4.34 3.67
CA ALA A 38 4.05 3.96 4.42
C ALA A 38 5.29 4.58 3.78
N TRP A 39 6.32 4.80 4.59
CA TRP A 39 7.63 5.25 4.14
C TRP A 39 8.68 4.18 4.43
N ASN A 40 9.55 3.89 3.46
CA ASN A 40 10.74 3.11 3.72
C ASN A 40 11.76 4.00 4.46
N LEU A 41 12.03 3.68 5.72
CA LEU A 41 12.94 4.43 6.58
C LEU A 41 14.22 3.66 6.92
N ASN A 42 14.53 2.58 6.19
CA ASN A 42 15.68 1.71 6.49
C ASN A 42 17.03 2.45 6.48
N GLU A 43 17.16 3.48 5.65
CA GLU A 43 18.38 4.30 5.53
C GLU A 43 18.29 5.62 6.33
N CYS A 44 17.17 5.85 7.03
CA CYS A 44 17.00 7.06 7.83
C CYS A 44 17.71 6.93 9.18
N PRO A 45 18.44 7.96 9.64
CA PRO A 45 18.95 7.99 11.00
C PRO A 45 17.78 7.99 11.99
N GLU A 46 17.98 7.41 13.17
CA GLU A 46 16.92 7.15 14.17
C GLU A 46 16.13 8.42 14.53
N ASP A 47 16.80 9.57 14.59
CA ASP A 47 16.21 10.87 14.87
C ASP A 47 15.32 11.40 13.73
N ALA A 48 15.54 10.98 12.49
CA ALA A 48 14.71 11.29 11.33
C ALA A 48 13.42 10.43 11.25
N VAL A 49 13.33 9.38 12.06
CA VAL A 49 12.15 8.51 12.19
C VAL A 49 11.14 9.06 13.20
N ILE A 50 11.59 9.91 14.14
CA ILE A 50 10.73 10.53 15.15
C ILE A 50 9.70 11.44 14.49
N GLY A 51 8.40 11.13 14.67
CA GLY A 51 7.29 11.90 14.10
C GLY A 51 6.92 11.53 12.67
N ARG A 52 7.54 10.49 12.08
CA ARG A 52 7.09 9.88 10.82
C ARG A 52 5.96 8.89 11.07
N ASP A 53 5.05 8.80 10.11
CA ASP A 53 3.90 7.90 10.12
C ASP A 53 4.37 6.44 9.92
N LEU A 54 4.77 5.82 11.02
CA LEU A 54 5.14 4.41 11.08
C LEU A 54 3.87 3.56 11.15
N PHE A 55 3.85 2.45 10.42
CA PHE A 55 2.75 1.48 10.48
C PHE A 55 2.48 1.04 11.93
N ASP A 56 1.30 1.37 12.46
CA ASP A 56 0.92 1.10 13.86
C ASP A 56 -0.17 0.01 13.99
N GLU A 57 -0.55 -0.32 15.24
CA GLU A 57 -1.57 -1.31 15.49
C GLU A 57 -2.96 -0.93 14.95
N LYS A 58 -3.26 0.37 14.86
CA LYS A 58 -4.55 0.84 14.32
C LYS A 58 -4.60 0.67 12.83
N ASP A 59 -3.50 0.93 12.12
CA ASP A 59 -3.40 0.71 10.68
C ASP A 59 -3.51 -0.77 10.34
N PHE A 60 -2.90 -1.65 11.14
CA PHE A 60 -3.12 -3.09 11.02
C PHE A 60 -4.60 -3.45 11.14
N ILE A 61 -5.29 -2.96 12.19
CA ILE A 61 -6.73 -3.25 12.39
C ILE A 61 -7.58 -2.69 11.24
N LYS A 62 -7.28 -1.49 10.72
CA LYS A 62 -7.95 -0.93 9.54
C LYS A 62 -7.76 -1.82 8.31
N ALA A 63 -6.53 -2.28 8.04
CA ALA A 63 -6.23 -3.15 6.92
C ALA A 63 -7.00 -4.50 7.00
N VAL A 64 -7.06 -5.11 8.19
CA VAL A 64 -7.85 -6.33 8.42
C VAL A 64 -9.34 -6.10 8.17
N LYS A 65 -9.91 -5.00 8.70
CA LYS A 65 -11.33 -4.66 8.47
C LYS A 65 -11.62 -4.43 7.00
N LEU A 66 -10.75 -3.73 6.28
CA LEU A 66 -10.87 -3.55 4.83
C LEU A 66 -10.88 -4.89 4.10
N GLY A 67 -9.95 -5.81 4.44
CA GLY A 67 -9.93 -7.16 3.87
C GLY A 67 -11.22 -7.94 4.12
N MET A 68 -11.80 -7.84 5.32
CA MET A 68 -13.09 -8.46 5.64
C MET A 68 -14.24 -7.88 4.81
N GLU A 69 -14.28 -6.56 4.61
CA GLU A 69 -15.31 -5.92 3.78
C GLU A 69 -15.16 -6.27 2.29
N LEU A 70 -13.94 -6.38 1.79
CA LEU A 70 -13.67 -6.85 0.42
C LEU A 70 -14.09 -8.32 0.25
N ALA A 71 -13.79 -9.19 1.21
CA ALA A 71 -14.20 -10.59 1.17
C ALA A 71 -15.73 -10.76 1.14
N LYS A 72 -16.48 -9.95 1.93
CA LYS A 72 -17.95 -9.92 1.87
C LYS A 72 -18.50 -9.52 0.50
N GLN A 73 -17.76 -8.70 -0.25
CA GLN A 73 -18.09 -8.30 -1.62
C GLN A 73 -17.63 -9.34 -2.68
N GLY A 74 -17.11 -10.49 -2.23
CA GLY A 74 -16.67 -11.60 -3.06
C GLY A 74 -15.32 -11.39 -3.72
N TYR A 75 -14.47 -10.50 -3.19
CA TYR A 75 -13.07 -10.40 -3.62
C TYR A 75 -12.22 -11.48 -2.94
N ASP A 76 -11.40 -12.14 -3.73
CA ASP A 76 -10.56 -13.28 -3.29
C ASP A 76 -9.05 -12.96 -3.38
N ASP A 77 -8.71 -11.75 -3.85
CA ASP A 77 -7.33 -11.32 -4.07
C ASP A 77 -7.21 -9.80 -4.08
N VAL A 78 -5.99 -9.32 -3.81
CA VAL A 78 -5.63 -7.90 -3.89
C VAL A 78 -4.40 -7.73 -4.76
N LYS A 79 -4.39 -6.71 -5.61
CA LYS A 79 -3.24 -6.29 -6.40
C LYS A 79 -3.07 -4.79 -6.33
N TYR A 80 -1.86 -4.32 -6.60
CA TYR A 80 -1.60 -2.90 -6.82
C TYR A 80 -1.03 -2.68 -8.22
N VAL A 81 -1.27 -1.50 -8.77
CA VAL A 81 -0.57 -1.01 -9.96
C VAL A 81 0.48 0.00 -9.53
N ASP A 82 1.72 -0.29 -9.88
CA ASP A 82 2.85 0.61 -9.79
C ASP A 82 3.17 1.15 -11.19
N SER A 83 2.87 2.43 -11.44
CA SER A 83 3.16 3.09 -12.72
C SER A 83 4.64 3.43 -12.91
N THR A 84 5.44 3.41 -11.83
CA THR A 84 6.89 3.67 -11.88
C THR A 84 7.67 2.42 -12.24
N GLY A 85 7.13 1.23 -11.95
CA GLY A 85 7.78 -0.05 -12.19
C GLY A 85 8.98 -0.33 -11.27
N LEU A 86 9.20 0.50 -10.24
CA LEU A 86 10.32 0.40 -9.31
C LEU A 86 10.18 -0.81 -8.37
N TYR A 87 8.94 -1.18 -8.02
CA TYR A 87 8.64 -2.17 -6.99
C TYR A 87 7.67 -3.27 -7.44
N GLY A 88 7.34 -3.33 -8.73
CA GLY A 88 6.66 -4.48 -9.32
C GLY A 88 7.55 -5.73 -9.34
N PRO A 89 6.98 -6.95 -9.39
CA PRO A 89 7.78 -8.14 -9.60
C PRO A 89 8.60 -7.99 -10.90
N LYS A 90 9.94 -8.06 -10.79
CA LYS A 90 10.81 -8.18 -11.95
C LYS A 90 10.49 -9.52 -12.61
N ILE A 91 9.95 -9.46 -13.82
CA ILE A 91 9.80 -10.64 -14.68
C ILE A 91 11.18 -11.14 -15.08
#